data_AF-A0A356P4S5-F1
#
_entry.id   AF-A0A356P4S5-F1
#
_cell.length_a   1.000
_cell.length_b   1.000
_cell.length_c   1.000
_cell.angle_alpha   90.00
_cell.angle_beta   90.00
_cell.angle_gamma   90.00
#
_symmetry.space_group_name_H-M   'P 1'
#
loop_
_entity.id
_entity.type
_entity.pdbx_description
1 polymer ?
#
loop_
_entity_poly.entity_id
_entity_poly.type
_entity_poly.pdbx_seq_one_letter_code
_entity_poly.pdbx_strand_id
1 'polypeptide(L)'
;MAFLTTGLIENTEVCGVRPSSTLTVRISNVDPASTTIRVNGFYWNGISKQEYVLDLLTLAPGEVSNYDYYAKFDAFEFWFITNTDSVEISAWGKDAAGDRTVVHNMLPLELFPTGMEGIARTPGMTIPSSVKRTYVLNSSSNTISVIDGETNSFIGNVIVGSGPFGVGVNPTTNRIYVANFGSNNVSVIDGNSNTVITTITVGTSPVGVGVNPTTNRIYVTNRGGHNVSVIDGFTHVVIATIPAGASPEGVNVNPATNRIYISNHGSTNVSVINGSTHTIIASIAVGG
;
A
#
# COMPACT_ATOMS: atom_id res chain seq x y z
N MET A 1 -13.36 -15.28 6.20
CA MET A 1 -12.21 -15.25 7.13
C MET A 1 -11.57 -13.90 6.93
N ALA A 2 -11.66 -13.01 7.93
CA ALA A 2 -11.18 -11.65 7.79
C ALA A 2 -9.83 -11.50 8.46
N PHE A 3 -8.97 -10.71 7.82
CA PHE A 3 -7.74 -10.22 8.43
C PHE A 3 -7.82 -8.70 8.38
N LEU A 4 -8.04 -8.08 9.53
CA LEU A 4 -8.21 -6.64 9.69
C LEU A 4 -7.02 -6.04 10.46
N THR A 5 -6.71 -4.77 10.19
CA THR A 5 -5.74 -3.99 10.97
C THR A 5 -6.29 -2.59 11.26
N THR A 6 -5.83 -2.04 12.38
CA THR A 6 -5.99 -0.62 12.72
C THR A 6 -5.14 0.29 11.84
N GLY A 7 -4.13 -0.27 11.17
CA GLY A 7 -2.99 0.50 10.70
C GLY A 7 -2.16 1.05 11.87
N LEU A 8 -1.09 1.77 11.56
CA LEU A 8 -0.25 2.40 12.58
C LEU A 8 -0.99 3.58 13.22
N ILE A 9 -1.11 3.54 14.54
CA ILE A 9 -1.67 4.61 15.38
C ILE A 9 -0.49 5.36 16.00
N GLU A 10 -0.36 6.63 15.67
CA GLU A 10 0.62 7.53 16.29
C GLU A 10 0.10 8.01 17.64
N ASN A 11 0.89 7.82 18.69
CA ASN A 11 0.53 8.19 20.04
C ASN A 11 1.70 8.90 20.73
N THR A 12 2.39 9.73 19.94
CA THR A 12 3.53 10.54 20.35
C THR A 12 3.22 11.36 21.58
N GLU A 13 4.15 11.35 22.51
CA GLU A 13 4.05 12.09 23.76
C GLU A 13 4.34 13.58 23.52
N VAL A 14 3.42 14.45 23.95
CA VAL A 14 3.60 15.90 23.93
C VAL A 14 3.59 16.39 25.37
N CYS A 15 4.71 16.98 25.81
CA CYS A 15 4.88 17.49 27.18
C CYS A 15 4.58 16.46 28.29
N GLY A 16 4.95 15.19 28.10
CA GLY A 16 4.72 14.15 29.10
C GLY A 16 3.38 13.41 28.97
N VAL A 17 2.52 13.84 28.05
CA VAL A 17 1.14 13.33 27.91
C VAL A 17 0.96 12.69 26.55
N ARG A 18 0.49 11.44 26.56
CA ARG A 18 0.10 10.71 25.36
C ARG A 18 -1.40 10.85 25.13
N PRO A 19 -1.86 10.96 23.87
CA PRO A 19 -3.28 10.95 23.55
C PRO A 19 -4.03 9.75 24.13
N SER A 20 -3.43 8.55 24.11
CA SER A 20 -4.01 7.33 24.67
C SER A 20 -3.02 6.60 25.57
N SER A 21 -3.49 6.13 26.72
CA SER A 21 -2.78 5.13 27.52
C SER A 21 -3.27 3.71 27.30
N THR A 22 -4.52 3.56 26.85
CA THR A 22 -5.16 2.28 26.59
C THR A 22 -5.90 2.34 25.25
N LEU A 23 -5.93 1.24 24.51
CA LEU A 23 -6.82 1.04 23.37
C LEU A 23 -7.88 0.02 23.76
N THR A 24 -9.15 0.40 23.74
CA THR A 24 -10.27 -0.52 23.87
C THR A 24 -10.63 -1.07 22.50
N VAL A 25 -10.74 -2.39 22.38
CA VAL A 25 -11.26 -3.08 21.20
C VAL A 25 -12.60 -3.71 21.57
N ARG A 26 -13.65 -3.32 20.88
CA ARG A 26 -14.98 -3.93 20.95
C ARG A 26 -15.17 -4.89 19.80
N ILE A 27 -15.52 -6.12 20.11
CA ILE A 27 -15.75 -7.21 19.14
C ILE A 27 -17.20 -7.69 19.29
N SER A 28 -17.91 -7.76 18.18
CA SER A 28 -19.28 -8.27 18.09
C SER A 28 -19.31 -9.46 17.13
N ASN A 29 -19.70 -10.63 17.63
CA ASN A 29 -19.87 -11.82 16.80
C ASN A 29 -21.30 -11.86 16.22
N VAL A 30 -21.43 -11.54 14.93
CA VAL A 30 -22.71 -11.62 14.21
C VAL A 30 -22.88 -12.97 13.47
N ASP A 31 -21.92 -13.88 13.64
CA ASP A 31 -22.00 -15.25 13.12
C ASP A 31 -22.99 -16.10 13.95
N PRO A 32 -23.78 -16.99 13.32
CA PRO A 32 -24.61 -17.95 14.04
C PRO A 32 -23.80 -19.01 14.82
N ALA A 33 -22.49 -19.12 14.58
CA ALA A 33 -21.57 -20.01 15.29
C ALA A 33 -20.61 -19.27 16.23
N SER A 34 -19.99 -20.02 17.15
CA SER A 34 -18.90 -19.47 17.96
C SER A 34 -17.70 -19.16 17.07
N THR A 35 -17.06 -18.03 17.34
CA THR A 35 -15.98 -17.51 16.49
C THR A 35 -14.71 -17.34 17.30
N THR A 36 -13.57 -17.56 16.64
CA THR A 36 -12.26 -17.35 17.24
C THR A 36 -11.61 -16.14 16.60
N ILE A 37 -11.13 -15.23 17.44
CA ILE A 37 -10.40 -14.03 17.02
C ILE A 37 -9.02 -14.06 17.62
N ARG A 38 -7.99 -14.00 16.77
CA ARG A 38 -6.62 -13.73 17.22
C ARG A 38 -6.38 -12.24 17.15
N VAL A 39 -5.93 -11.66 18.27
CA VAL A 39 -5.56 -10.25 18.38
C VAL A 39 -4.05 -10.18 18.57
N ASN A 40 -3.36 -9.55 17.62
CA ASN A 40 -1.92 -9.29 17.71
C ASN A 40 -1.72 -7.78 17.87
N GLY A 41 -1.15 -7.35 18.99
CA GLY A 41 -0.79 -5.95 19.22
C GLY A 41 0.71 -5.75 19.03
N PHE A 42 1.07 -4.69 18.34
CA PHE A 42 2.44 -4.32 18.05
C PHE A 42 2.72 -2.88 18.42
N TYR A 43 3.95 -2.60 18.83
CA TYR A 43 4.43 -1.24 19.01
C TYR A 43 5.71 -1.00 18.23
N TRP A 44 5.96 0.26 17.91
CA TRP A 44 7.23 0.68 17.31
C TRP A 44 8.14 1.20 18.42
N ASN A 45 9.31 0.59 18.59
CA ASN A 45 10.31 1.02 19.58
C ASN A 45 11.34 2.01 19.02
N GLY A 46 11.09 2.56 17.82
CA GLY A 46 12.02 3.41 17.09
C GLY A 46 12.92 2.66 16.10
N ILE A 47 13.07 1.34 16.24
CA ILE A 47 13.98 0.50 15.44
C ILE A 47 13.22 -0.60 14.71
N SER A 48 12.31 -1.29 15.39
CA SER A 48 11.52 -2.38 14.81
C SER A 48 10.13 -2.46 15.43
N LYS A 49 9.23 -3.11 14.69
CA LYS A 49 7.90 -3.49 15.15
C LYS A 49 8.04 -4.67 16.09
N GLN A 50 7.59 -4.50 17.33
CA GLN A 50 7.63 -5.52 18.37
C GLN A 50 6.21 -5.94 18.73
N GLU A 51 5.95 -7.24 18.66
CA GLU A 51 4.70 -7.80 19.18
C GLU A 51 4.73 -7.75 20.71
N TYR A 52 3.64 -7.27 21.31
CA TYR A 52 3.52 -7.19 22.77
C TYR A 52 2.18 -7.73 23.28
N VAL A 53 1.23 -7.99 22.38
CA VAL A 53 -0.03 -8.67 22.68
C VAL A 53 -0.21 -9.81 21.69
N LEU A 54 -0.55 -10.97 22.21
CA LEU A 54 -1.04 -12.11 21.44
C LEU A 54 -2.18 -12.75 22.24
N ASP A 55 -3.41 -12.37 21.90
CA ASP A 55 -4.60 -12.93 22.52
C ASP A 55 -5.34 -13.84 21.53
N LEU A 56 -5.93 -14.90 22.06
CA LEU A 56 -6.83 -15.78 21.34
C LEU A 56 -8.19 -15.79 22.04
N LEU A 57 -9.15 -15.11 21.44
CA LEU A 57 -10.48 -14.89 21.99
C LEU A 57 -11.47 -15.85 21.35
N THR A 58 -12.48 -16.25 22.10
CA THR A 58 -13.63 -17.02 21.58
C THR A 58 -14.91 -16.34 22.02
N LEU A 59 -15.75 -15.98 21.06
CA LEU A 59 -17.04 -15.33 21.30
C LEU A 59 -18.17 -16.27 20.89
N ALA A 60 -19.20 -16.36 21.73
CA ALA A 60 -20.44 -17.06 21.41
C ALA A 60 -21.25 -16.32 20.31
N PRO A 61 -22.22 -16.97 19.65
CA PRO A 61 -23.11 -16.30 18.70
C PRO A 61 -23.83 -15.11 19.34
N GLY A 62 -23.76 -13.93 18.72
CA GLY A 62 -24.38 -12.70 19.22
C GLY A 62 -23.65 -12.02 20.39
N GLU A 63 -22.53 -12.57 20.85
CA GLU A 63 -21.76 -11.98 21.95
C GLU A 63 -21.08 -10.66 21.52
N VAL A 64 -21.08 -9.70 22.43
CA VAL A 64 -20.36 -8.43 22.31
C VAL A 64 -19.47 -8.25 23.53
N SER A 65 -18.16 -8.14 23.30
CA SER A 65 -17.16 -8.04 24.36
C SER A 65 -16.16 -6.91 24.10
N ASN A 66 -15.66 -6.29 25.16
CA ASN A 66 -14.66 -5.22 25.13
C ASN A 66 -13.36 -5.69 25.78
N TYR A 67 -12.23 -5.39 25.14
CA TYR A 67 -10.89 -5.74 25.60
C TYR A 67 -10.02 -4.49 25.65
N ASP A 68 -9.37 -4.25 26.77
CA ASP A 68 -8.52 -3.09 26.99
C ASP A 68 -7.05 -3.50 26.86
N TYR A 69 -6.33 -2.87 25.93
CA TYR A 69 -4.93 -3.14 25.66
C TYR A 69 -4.04 -1.94 25.98
N TYR A 70 -2.85 -2.21 26.53
CA TYR A 70 -1.88 -1.17 26.84
C TYR A 70 -1.45 -0.42 25.56
N ALA A 71 -1.43 0.91 25.60
CA ALA A 71 -1.18 1.74 24.43
C ALA A 71 -0.20 2.90 24.69
N LYS A 72 0.53 2.93 25.81
CA LYS A 72 1.53 3.97 26.09
C LYS A 72 2.84 3.74 25.30
N PHE A 73 2.73 3.76 23.99
CA PHE A 73 3.84 3.74 23.04
C PHE A 73 3.76 4.96 22.13
N ASP A 74 4.87 5.35 21.51
CA ASP A 74 4.88 6.44 20.52
C ASP A 74 4.12 6.07 19.26
N ALA A 75 4.08 4.80 18.90
CA ALA A 75 3.18 4.29 17.88
C ALA A 75 2.87 2.81 18.13
N PHE A 76 1.65 2.38 17.80
CA PHE A 76 1.20 1.00 17.95
C PHE A 76 0.17 0.61 16.88
N GLU A 77 -0.06 -0.68 16.71
CA GLU A 77 -0.95 -1.25 15.70
C GLU A 77 -1.57 -2.55 16.24
N PHE A 78 -2.82 -2.84 15.85
CA PHE A 78 -3.48 -4.11 16.15
C PHE A 78 -3.92 -4.82 14.89
N TRP A 79 -3.68 -6.13 14.86
CA TRP A 79 -4.19 -7.04 13.84
C TRP A 79 -5.26 -7.94 14.44
N PHE A 80 -6.29 -8.21 13.65
CA PHE A 80 -7.40 -9.08 14.01
C PHE A 80 -7.57 -10.14 12.94
N ILE A 81 -7.42 -11.40 13.32
CA ILE A 81 -7.61 -12.55 12.43
C ILE A 81 -8.79 -13.34 12.94
N THR A 82 -9.83 -13.41 12.12
CA THR A 82 -11.09 -14.08 12.45
C THR A 82 -11.29 -15.26 11.53
N ASN A 83 -11.85 -16.36 12.03
CA ASN A 83 -12.23 -17.50 11.18
C ASN A 83 -13.49 -17.23 10.33
N THR A 84 -14.18 -16.10 10.52
CA THR A 84 -15.38 -15.68 9.78
C THR A 84 -15.33 -14.20 9.39
N ASP A 85 -16.06 -13.79 8.36
CA ASP A 85 -16.22 -12.37 8.00
C ASP A 85 -17.36 -11.69 8.79
N SER A 86 -18.14 -12.50 9.52
CA SER A 86 -19.28 -12.09 10.35
C SER A 86 -18.87 -11.58 11.73
N VAL A 87 -17.77 -10.83 11.83
CA VAL A 87 -17.33 -10.16 13.06
C VAL A 87 -17.22 -8.67 12.82
N GLU A 88 -17.83 -7.88 13.69
CA GLU A 88 -17.67 -6.43 13.68
C GLU A 88 -16.68 -6.03 14.78
N ILE A 89 -15.63 -5.32 14.40
CA ILE A 89 -14.58 -4.86 15.32
C ILE A 89 -14.54 -3.34 15.28
N SER A 90 -14.51 -2.70 16.44
CA SER A 90 -14.26 -1.26 16.56
C SER A 90 -13.25 -1.03 17.67
N ALA A 91 -12.50 0.06 17.62
CA ALA A 91 -11.55 0.36 18.68
C ALA A 91 -11.44 1.85 18.95
N TRP A 92 -11.14 2.21 20.20
CA TRP A 92 -10.94 3.59 20.59
C TRP A 92 -9.89 3.73 21.69
N GLY A 93 -9.19 4.85 21.68
CA GLY A 93 -8.25 5.24 22.69
C GLY A 93 -8.94 5.71 23.96
N LYS A 94 -8.28 5.48 25.10
CA LYS A 94 -8.60 6.10 26.38
C LYS A 94 -7.35 6.80 26.91
N ASP A 95 -7.52 7.98 27.49
CA ASP A 95 -6.45 8.70 28.16
C ASP A 95 -6.10 8.06 29.52
N ALA A 96 -5.17 8.68 30.25
CA ALA A 96 -4.70 8.19 31.54
C ALA A 96 -5.79 8.18 32.64
N ALA A 97 -6.88 8.93 32.48
CA ALA A 97 -8.03 8.92 33.38
C ALA A 97 -9.04 7.81 33.00
N GLY A 98 -8.88 7.18 31.83
CA GLY A 98 -9.79 6.17 31.30
C GLY A 98 -10.87 6.76 30.40
N ASP A 99 -10.83 8.06 30.11
CA ASP A 99 -11.81 8.73 29.28
C ASP A 99 -11.51 8.52 27.80
N ARG A 100 -12.56 8.32 27.00
CA ARG A 100 -12.43 8.07 25.56
C ARG A 100 -11.83 9.28 24.85
N THR A 101 -10.81 9.04 24.04
CA THR A 101 -10.18 10.08 23.23
C THR A 101 -10.78 10.11 21.84
N VAL A 102 -10.90 11.31 21.27
CA VAL A 102 -11.39 11.50 19.89
C VAL A 102 -10.31 11.28 18.83
N VAL A 103 -9.05 11.25 19.26
CA VAL A 103 -7.86 11.18 18.38
C VAL A 103 -7.63 9.77 17.86
N HIS A 104 -7.95 8.76 18.67
CA HIS A 104 -7.83 7.35 18.30
C HIS A 104 -9.20 6.73 18.34
N ASN A 105 -9.92 6.77 17.22
CA ASN A 105 -11.22 6.13 17.10
C ASN A 105 -11.33 5.46 15.74
N MET A 106 -11.72 4.19 15.74
CA MET A 106 -11.85 3.35 14.56
C MET A 106 -13.18 2.62 14.60
N LEU A 107 -14.03 2.93 13.64
CA LEU A 107 -15.25 2.23 13.34
C LEU A 107 -14.95 0.94 12.56
N PRO A 108 -15.89 -0.01 12.49
CA PRO A 108 -15.66 -1.27 11.77
C PRO A 108 -15.26 -1.10 10.30
N LEU A 109 -15.83 -0.10 9.62
CA LEU A 109 -15.50 0.18 8.22
C LEU A 109 -14.13 0.87 8.04
N GLU A 110 -13.56 1.39 9.12
CA GLU A 110 -12.26 2.09 9.10
C GLU A 110 -11.09 1.12 9.33
N LEU A 111 -11.37 -0.15 9.66
CA LEU A 111 -10.35 -1.19 9.72
C LEU A 111 -9.99 -1.69 8.33
N PHE A 112 -8.69 -1.84 8.07
CA PHE A 112 -8.18 -2.20 6.75
C PHE A 112 -8.03 -3.71 6.63
N PRO A 113 -8.43 -4.33 5.50
CA PRO A 113 -7.93 -5.64 5.13
C PRO A 113 -6.39 -5.59 5.05
N THR A 114 -5.68 -6.52 5.69
CA THR A 114 -4.22 -6.53 5.58
C THR A 114 -3.77 -6.75 4.14
N GLY A 115 -2.77 -5.97 3.72
CA GLY A 115 -2.42 -5.79 2.30
C GLY A 115 -2.83 -4.42 1.74
N MET A 116 -3.45 -3.54 2.53
CA MET A 116 -3.74 -2.12 2.19
C MET A 116 -3.11 -1.10 3.16
N GLU A 117 -1.88 -1.32 3.62
CA GLU A 117 -1.18 -0.47 4.63
C GLU A 117 -0.94 1.01 4.22
N GLY A 118 -1.47 1.48 3.09
CA GLY A 118 -1.14 2.77 2.49
C GLY A 118 -2.24 3.83 2.45
N ILE A 119 -3.44 3.63 3.02
CA ILE A 119 -4.60 4.50 2.68
C ILE A 119 -4.97 5.58 3.72
N ALA A 120 -4.50 5.51 4.97
CA ALA A 120 -4.77 6.58 5.94
C ALA A 120 -3.54 7.47 6.15
N ARG A 121 -3.49 8.59 5.42
CA ARG A 121 -2.56 9.71 5.66
C ARG A 121 -3.25 10.75 6.55
N THR A 122 -2.59 11.22 7.61
CA THR A 122 -2.73 12.60 8.09
C THR A 122 -1.50 13.43 7.66
N PRO A 123 -1.64 14.73 7.35
CA PRO A 123 -0.53 15.55 6.87
C PRO A 123 0.38 15.97 8.02
N GLY A 124 1.65 15.57 8.00
CA GLY A 124 2.66 16.06 8.96
C GLY A 124 3.88 15.18 9.21
N MET A 125 3.93 13.93 8.72
CA MET A 125 5.02 13.01 9.09
C MET A 125 5.95 12.57 7.96
N THR A 126 7.25 12.59 8.26
CA THR A 126 8.33 11.89 7.56
C THR A 126 8.32 10.40 7.95
N ILE A 127 8.48 9.54 6.95
CA ILE A 127 8.33 8.08 7.00
C ILE A 127 9.40 7.42 7.90
N PRO A 128 9.06 6.48 8.82
CA PRO A 128 10.04 5.59 9.44
C PRO A 128 10.74 4.79 8.34
N SER A 129 12.06 4.99 8.25
CA SER A 129 12.92 4.62 7.14
C SER A 129 12.54 3.33 6.40
N SER A 130 12.28 3.50 5.11
CA SER A 130 12.63 2.59 4.01
C SER A 130 13.01 1.17 4.42
N VAL A 131 12.17 0.18 4.13
CA VAL A 131 12.72 -1.15 3.88
C VAL A 131 13.61 -0.99 2.65
N LYS A 132 14.93 -0.88 2.86
CA LYS A 132 15.90 -0.62 1.80
C LYS A 132 15.98 -1.89 0.96
N ARG A 133 15.10 -2.05 -0.02
CA ARG A 133 15.07 -3.20 -0.94
C ARG A 133 15.41 -2.72 -2.34
N THR A 134 16.26 -3.49 -2.99
CA THR A 134 16.53 -3.38 -4.41
C THR A 134 15.79 -4.51 -5.12
N TYR A 135 15.04 -4.17 -6.16
CA TYR A 135 14.25 -5.10 -6.96
C TYR A 135 14.88 -5.22 -8.35
N VAL A 136 15.28 -6.44 -8.73
CA VAL A 136 15.91 -6.73 -10.02
C VAL A 136 14.98 -7.60 -10.84
N LEU A 137 14.65 -7.15 -12.06
CA LEU A 137 13.72 -7.85 -12.95
C LEU A 137 14.44 -8.96 -13.72
N ASN A 138 13.91 -10.18 -13.62
CA ASN A 138 14.42 -11.32 -14.36
C ASN A 138 13.39 -11.71 -15.45
N SER A 139 13.51 -11.09 -16.62
CA SER A 139 12.52 -11.18 -17.68
C SER A 139 12.32 -12.60 -18.23
N SER A 140 13.38 -13.40 -18.30
CA SER A 140 13.33 -14.78 -18.81
C SER A 140 12.74 -15.80 -17.83
N SER A 141 12.79 -15.52 -16.53
CA SER A 141 12.27 -16.41 -15.48
C SER A 141 10.93 -15.97 -14.88
N ASN A 142 10.37 -14.85 -15.34
CA ASN A 142 9.12 -14.26 -14.83
C ASN A 142 9.17 -14.00 -13.32
N THR A 143 10.33 -13.56 -12.83
CA THR A 143 10.56 -13.30 -11.39
C THR A 143 11.23 -11.96 -11.16
N ILE A 144 11.23 -11.54 -9.89
CA ILE A 144 12.00 -10.41 -9.38
C ILE A 144 12.88 -10.89 -8.24
N SER A 145 14.17 -10.60 -8.31
CA SER A 145 15.09 -10.81 -7.19
C SER A 145 14.95 -9.64 -6.22
N VAL A 146 14.75 -9.94 -4.94
CA VAL A 146 14.75 -8.96 -3.86
C VAL A 146 16.10 -9.02 -3.17
N ILE A 147 16.75 -7.86 -3.08
CA ILE A 147 18.06 -7.69 -2.47
C ILE A 147 17.91 -6.70 -1.31
N ASP A 148 18.49 -7.01 -0.17
CA ASP A 148 18.65 -6.07 0.93
C ASP A 148 19.63 -4.97 0.50
N GLY A 149 19.17 -3.74 0.43
CA GLY A 149 19.91 -2.59 -0.08
C GLY A 149 20.95 -2.03 0.89
N GLU A 150 20.98 -2.48 2.14
CA GLU A 150 22.04 -2.12 3.09
C GLU A 150 23.21 -3.10 3.00
N THR A 151 22.89 -4.39 2.98
CA THR A 151 23.87 -5.49 3.02
C THR A 151 24.23 -6.04 1.64
N ASN A 152 23.49 -5.65 0.59
CA ASN A 152 23.53 -6.24 -0.75
C ASN A 152 23.29 -7.75 -0.76
N SER A 153 22.57 -8.28 0.24
CA SER A 153 22.29 -9.71 0.36
C SER A 153 21.01 -10.11 -0.37
N PHE A 154 21.01 -11.29 -0.98
CA PHE A 154 19.83 -11.83 -1.63
C PHE A 154 18.80 -12.29 -0.58
N ILE A 155 17.57 -11.78 -0.67
CA ILE A 155 16.46 -12.12 0.23
C ILE A 155 15.63 -13.26 -0.36
N GLY A 156 15.32 -13.19 -1.65
CA GLY A 156 14.43 -14.16 -2.29
C GLY A 156 13.93 -13.69 -3.64
N ASN A 157 13.16 -14.57 -4.30
CA ASN A 157 12.50 -14.29 -5.57
C ASN A 157 10.99 -14.12 -5.37
N VAL A 158 10.41 -13.18 -6.11
CA VAL A 158 8.96 -13.00 -6.22
C VAL A 158 8.54 -13.40 -7.63
N ILE A 159 7.57 -14.30 -7.76
CA ILE A 159 7.00 -14.67 -9.05
C ILE A 159 6.02 -13.58 -9.48
N VAL A 160 6.14 -13.11 -10.72
CA VAL A 160 5.28 -12.08 -11.31
C VAL A 160 4.70 -12.56 -12.64
N GLY A 161 4.13 -11.64 -13.42
CA GLY A 161 3.64 -11.95 -14.77
C GLY A 161 4.77 -12.23 -15.76
N SER A 162 4.38 -12.47 -17.02
CA SER A 162 5.33 -12.86 -18.06
C SER A 162 6.15 -11.66 -18.55
N GLY A 163 7.47 -11.84 -18.62
CA GLY A 163 8.40 -10.85 -19.15
C GLY A 163 8.39 -9.52 -18.37
N PRO A 164 8.69 -9.51 -17.05
CA PRO A 164 8.82 -8.26 -16.31
C PRO A 164 9.87 -7.35 -16.96
N PHE A 165 9.50 -6.09 -17.22
CA PHE A 165 10.31 -5.15 -18.00
C PHE A 165 10.55 -3.81 -17.29
N GLY A 166 9.53 -3.28 -16.62
CA GLY A 166 9.65 -2.04 -15.83
C GLY A 166 9.17 -2.21 -14.42
N VAL A 167 9.76 -1.42 -13.52
CA VAL A 167 9.40 -1.40 -12.10
C VAL A 167 9.27 0.04 -11.61
N GLY A 168 8.24 0.28 -10.79
CA GLY A 168 8.06 1.53 -10.07
C GLY A 168 7.74 1.22 -8.61
N VAL A 169 8.31 2.00 -7.69
CA VAL A 169 8.08 1.85 -6.26
C VAL A 169 7.32 3.08 -5.75
N ASN A 170 6.24 2.85 -5.00
CA ASN A 170 5.62 3.88 -4.19
C ASN A 170 6.22 3.84 -2.77
N PRO A 171 7.12 4.76 -2.41
CA PRO A 171 7.73 4.78 -1.08
C PRO A 171 6.73 5.16 0.02
N THR A 172 5.63 5.85 -0.31
CA THR A 172 4.62 6.26 0.68
C THR A 172 3.74 5.08 1.11
N THR A 173 3.42 4.17 0.19
CA THR A 173 2.55 3.01 0.47
C THR A 173 3.33 1.70 0.57
N ASN A 174 4.65 1.74 0.43
CA ASN A 174 5.52 0.57 0.31
C ASN A 174 4.97 -0.47 -0.69
N ARG A 175 4.64 -0.02 -1.90
CA ARG A 175 4.11 -0.88 -2.99
C ARG A 175 5.06 -0.87 -4.17
N ILE A 176 5.23 -2.03 -4.79
CA ILE A 176 6.07 -2.20 -5.98
C ILE A 176 5.18 -2.63 -7.13
N TYR A 177 5.30 -1.94 -8.25
CA TYR A 177 4.49 -2.12 -9.44
C TYR A 177 5.38 -2.56 -10.58
N VAL A 178 5.05 -3.69 -11.19
CA VAL A 178 5.92 -4.33 -12.18
C VAL A 178 5.15 -4.52 -13.46
N ALA A 179 5.58 -3.86 -14.53
CA ALA A 179 5.04 -4.03 -15.86
C ALA A 179 5.51 -5.37 -16.44
N ASN A 180 4.57 -6.27 -16.70
CA ASN A 180 4.83 -7.58 -17.29
C ASN A 180 4.51 -7.52 -18.79
N PHE A 181 5.56 -7.33 -19.58
CA PHE A 181 5.47 -7.09 -21.03
C PHE A 181 4.72 -8.20 -21.77
N GLY A 182 5.00 -9.47 -21.43
CA GLY A 182 4.46 -10.64 -22.11
C GLY A 182 3.01 -10.97 -21.73
N SER A 183 2.57 -10.59 -20.52
CA SER A 183 1.22 -10.88 -20.03
C SER A 183 0.26 -9.68 -20.02
N ASN A 184 0.67 -8.52 -20.55
CA ASN A 184 -0.16 -7.31 -20.65
C ASN A 184 -0.81 -6.88 -19.33
N ASN A 185 -0.07 -7.02 -18.22
CA ASN A 185 -0.57 -6.70 -16.89
C ASN A 185 0.53 -6.11 -16.01
N VAL A 186 0.14 -5.62 -14.85
CA VAL A 186 1.03 -5.10 -13.80
C VAL A 186 0.88 -5.94 -12.55
N SER A 187 1.96 -6.49 -12.03
CA SER A 187 1.96 -7.11 -10.71
C SER A 187 2.14 -6.03 -9.63
N VAL A 188 1.29 -6.07 -8.61
CA VAL A 188 1.42 -5.22 -7.40
C VAL A 188 1.97 -6.08 -6.28
N ILE A 189 3.11 -5.68 -5.72
CA ILE A 189 3.81 -6.39 -4.65
C ILE A 189 3.75 -5.55 -3.39
N ASP A 190 3.45 -6.20 -2.27
CA ASP A 190 3.60 -5.62 -0.95
C ASP A 190 5.08 -5.62 -0.55
N GLY A 191 5.61 -4.43 -0.26
CA GLY A 191 7.02 -4.22 0.04
C GLY A 191 7.43 -4.64 1.45
N ASN A 192 6.51 -5.09 2.31
CA ASN A 192 6.82 -5.70 3.60
C ASN A 192 6.97 -7.21 3.45
N SER A 193 5.97 -7.87 2.87
CA SER A 193 5.95 -9.33 2.71
C SER A 193 6.71 -9.85 1.48
N ASN A 194 7.03 -9.00 0.49
CA ASN A 194 7.52 -9.41 -0.84
C ASN A 194 6.58 -10.39 -1.56
N THR A 195 5.26 -10.22 -1.40
CA THR A 195 4.27 -11.06 -2.10
C THR A 195 3.47 -10.23 -3.09
N VAL A 196 3.13 -10.82 -4.23
CA VAL A 196 2.14 -10.24 -5.16
C VAL A 196 0.78 -10.25 -4.47
N ILE A 197 0.17 -9.07 -4.30
CA ILE A 197 -1.16 -8.91 -3.70
C ILE A 197 -2.27 -8.85 -4.75
N THR A 198 -1.95 -8.40 -5.97
CA THR A 198 -2.89 -8.39 -7.09
C THR A 198 -2.16 -8.22 -8.42
N THR A 199 -2.86 -8.51 -9.51
CA THR A 199 -2.43 -8.23 -10.88
C THR A 199 -3.49 -7.39 -11.60
N ILE A 200 -3.04 -6.38 -12.33
CA ILE A 200 -3.91 -5.39 -12.98
C ILE A 200 -3.72 -5.48 -14.48
N THR A 201 -4.78 -5.82 -15.22
CA THR A 201 -4.75 -5.79 -16.68
C THR A 201 -4.58 -4.36 -17.18
N VAL A 202 -3.64 -4.14 -18.09
CA VAL A 202 -3.35 -2.84 -18.71
C VAL A 202 -3.38 -2.97 -20.24
N GLY A 203 -2.82 -1.99 -20.95
CA GLY A 203 -2.67 -2.07 -22.40
C GLY A 203 -1.61 -3.07 -22.86
N THR A 204 -1.41 -3.13 -24.17
CA THR A 204 -0.52 -4.08 -24.81
C THR A 204 0.96 -3.74 -24.60
N SER A 205 1.76 -4.73 -24.24
CA SER A 205 3.20 -4.65 -24.05
C SER A 205 3.62 -3.51 -23.11
N PRO A 206 3.23 -3.55 -21.82
CA PRO A 206 3.61 -2.53 -20.85
C PRO A 206 5.13 -2.54 -20.62
N VAL A 207 5.73 -1.35 -20.52
CA VAL A 207 7.19 -1.17 -20.44
C VAL A 207 7.58 -0.33 -19.25
N GLY A 208 7.22 0.95 -19.22
CA GLY A 208 7.62 1.88 -18.16
C GLY A 208 6.56 1.99 -17.07
N VAL A 209 7.00 2.17 -15.83
CA VAL A 209 6.13 2.38 -14.67
C VAL A 209 6.58 3.62 -13.91
N GLY A 210 5.74 4.64 -13.88
CA GLY A 210 5.96 5.88 -13.15
C GLY A 210 4.96 5.99 -12.00
N VAL A 211 5.43 6.39 -10.83
CA VAL A 211 4.60 6.48 -9.63
C VAL A 211 4.55 7.94 -9.15
N ASN A 212 3.34 8.45 -8.91
CA ASN A 212 3.13 9.66 -8.14
C ASN A 212 2.82 9.29 -6.68
N PRO A 213 3.80 9.39 -5.75
CA PRO A 213 3.57 9.05 -4.35
C PRO A 213 2.60 10.02 -3.66
N THR A 214 2.51 11.28 -4.12
CA THR A 214 1.63 12.30 -3.53
C THR A 214 0.16 12.00 -3.76
N THR A 215 -0.18 11.49 -4.95
CA THR A 215 -1.57 11.19 -5.34
C THR A 215 -1.90 9.70 -5.33
N ASN A 216 -0.92 8.85 -5.01
CA ASN A 216 -1.00 7.40 -5.15
C ASN A 216 -1.55 6.97 -6.53
N ARG A 217 -0.93 7.50 -7.60
CA ARG A 217 -1.27 7.17 -8.99
C ARG A 217 -0.09 6.52 -9.68
N ILE A 218 -0.37 5.51 -10.49
CA ILE A 218 0.64 4.75 -11.23
C ILE A 218 0.34 4.89 -12.71
N TYR A 219 1.37 5.23 -13.48
CA TYR A 219 1.30 5.51 -14.91
C TYR A 219 2.14 4.46 -15.62
N VAL A 220 1.50 3.71 -16.52
CA VAL A 220 2.13 2.58 -17.20
C VAL A 220 2.10 2.82 -18.69
N THR A 221 3.28 2.91 -19.31
CA THR A 221 3.40 3.07 -20.76
C THR A 221 3.18 1.73 -21.43
N ASN A 222 2.17 1.66 -22.30
CA ASN A 222 1.82 0.47 -23.05
C ASN A 222 2.40 0.62 -24.46
N ARG A 223 3.62 0.11 -24.66
CA ARG A 223 4.40 0.32 -25.88
C ARG A 223 3.67 -0.15 -27.12
N GLY A 224 3.08 -1.35 -27.07
CA GLY A 224 2.31 -1.93 -28.16
C GLY A 224 0.90 -1.35 -28.29
N GLY A 225 0.38 -0.73 -27.24
CA GLY A 225 -0.95 -0.11 -27.21
C GLY A 225 -0.96 1.38 -27.61
N HIS A 226 0.21 2.01 -27.75
CA HIS A 226 0.35 3.45 -28.03
C HIS A 226 -0.43 4.34 -27.04
N ASN A 227 -0.47 3.93 -25.78
CA ASN A 227 -1.22 4.62 -24.74
C ASN A 227 -0.56 4.47 -23.37
N VAL A 228 -1.10 5.16 -22.37
CA VAL A 228 -0.70 5.09 -20.97
C VAL A 228 -1.90 4.70 -20.13
N SER A 229 -1.78 3.63 -19.36
CA SER A 229 -2.77 3.28 -18.32
C SER A 229 -2.49 4.07 -17.05
N VAL A 230 -3.53 4.67 -16.47
CA VAL A 230 -3.50 5.29 -15.15
C VAL A 230 -4.19 4.37 -14.17
N ILE A 231 -3.46 3.93 -13.17
CA ILE A 231 -3.94 3.04 -12.11
C ILE A 231 -4.11 3.85 -10.83
N ASP A 232 -5.25 3.64 -10.16
CA ASP A 232 -5.45 4.08 -8.79
C ASP A 232 -4.74 3.11 -7.84
N GLY A 233 -3.77 3.63 -7.07
CA GLY A 233 -2.95 2.81 -6.18
C GLY A 233 -3.69 2.31 -4.93
N PHE A 234 -4.88 2.82 -4.62
CA PHE A 234 -5.73 2.37 -3.52
C PHE A 234 -6.64 1.24 -3.94
N THR A 235 -7.29 1.37 -5.09
CA THR A 235 -8.26 0.37 -5.57
C THR A 235 -7.65 -0.68 -6.49
N HIS A 236 -6.44 -0.44 -6.99
CA HIS A 236 -5.75 -1.31 -7.96
C HIS A 236 -6.53 -1.47 -9.28
N VAL A 237 -7.25 -0.42 -9.68
CA VAL A 237 -8.03 -0.40 -10.93
C VAL A 237 -7.45 0.64 -11.89
N VAL A 238 -7.51 0.34 -13.20
CA VAL A 238 -7.23 1.33 -14.25
C VAL A 238 -8.38 2.33 -14.31
N ILE A 239 -8.11 3.59 -13.99
CA ILE A 239 -9.10 4.68 -13.95
C ILE A 239 -9.08 5.54 -15.23
N ALA A 240 -8.02 5.46 -16.03
CA ALA A 240 -7.94 6.13 -17.31
C ALA A 240 -6.97 5.42 -18.26
N THR A 241 -7.23 5.54 -19.56
CA THR A 241 -6.31 5.14 -20.62
C THR A 241 -6.12 6.34 -21.54
N ILE A 242 -4.88 6.84 -21.62
CA ILE A 242 -4.54 8.09 -22.28
C ILE A 242 -3.79 7.77 -23.57
N PRO A 243 -4.29 8.14 -24.76
CA PRO A 243 -3.53 7.99 -26.01
C PRO A 243 -2.18 8.70 -25.91
N ALA A 244 -1.12 8.08 -26.41
CA ALA A 244 0.23 8.63 -26.42
C ALA A 244 0.80 8.65 -27.85
N GLY A 245 2.09 9.00 -28.00
CA GLY A 245 2.79 8.87 -29.28
C GLY A 245 3.12 7.41 -29.61
N ALA A 246 3.87 7.19 -30.69
CA ALA A 246 4.25 5.85 -31.09
C ALA A 246 5.27 5.25 -30.10
N SER A 247 5.07 3.98 -29.76
CA SER A 247 5.89 3.19 -28.82
C SER A 247 6.30 3.96 -27.55
N PRO A 248 5.37 4.35 -26.67
CA PRO A 248 5.73 5.00 -25.41
C PRO A 248 6.55 4.04 -24.54
N GLU A 249 7.66 4.51 -23.97
CA GLU A 249 8.57 3.69 -23.17
C GLU A 249 8.84 4.33 -21.80
N GLY A 250 9.59 5.42 -21.76
CA GLY A 250 9.92 6.09 -20.51
C GLY A 250 8.73 6.88 -19.96
N VAL A 251 8.57 6.82 -18.63
CA VAL A 251 7.60 7.63 -17.90
C VAL A 251 8.29 8.24 -16.69
N ASN A 252 8.23 9.56 -16.58
CA ASN A 252 8.73 10.30 -15.43
C ASN A 252 7.60 11.14 -14.85
N VAL A 253 7.48 11.14 -13.53
CA VAL A 253 6.45 11.85 -12.80
C VAL A 253 7.10 12.96 -11.99
N ASN A 254 6.57 14.17 -12.09
CA ASN A 254 6.88 15.27 -11.21
C ASN A 254 5.73 15.40 -10.17
N PRO A 255 5.89 14.90 -8.93
CA PRO A 255 4.82 14.89 -7.94
C PRO A 255 4.39 16.30 -7.51
N ALA A 256 5.33 17.27 -7.50
CA ALA A 256 5.07 18.64 -7.08
C ALA A 256 4.13 19.38 -8.04
N THR A 257 4.20 19.08 -9.34
CA THR A 257 3.34 19.71 -10.36
C THR A 257 2.23 18.79 -10.86
N ASN A 258 2.18 17.54 -10.37
CA ASN A 258 1.33 16.48 -10.89
C ASN A 258 1.40 16.34 -12.43
N ARG A 259 2.60 16.48 -12.99
CA ARG A 259 2.86 16.33 -14.43
C ARG A 259 3.60 15.04 -14.71
N ILE A 260 3.21 14.40 -15.81
CA ILE A 260 3.78 13.13 -16.23
C ILE A 260 4.34 13.30 -17.64
N TYR A 261 5.59 12.93 -17.82
CA TYR A 261 6.35 13.08 -19.05
C TYR A 261 6.59 11.69 -19.63
N ILE A 262 6.14 11.49 -20.86
CA ILE A 262 6.21 10.22 -21.57
C ILE A 262 7.15 10.37 -22.75
N SER A 263 8.24 9.59 -22.79
CA SER A 263 9.07 9.51 -23.98
C SER A 263 8.44 8.55 -24.97
N ASN A 264 8.12 9.05 -26.17
CA ASN A 264 7.54 8.24 -27.23
C ASN A 264 8.68 7.74 -28.12
N HIS A 265 9.22 6.54 -27.87
CA HIS A 265 10.41 6.04 -28.59
C HIS A 265 10.20 5.93 -30.10
N GLY A 266 8.97 5.64 -30.54
CA GLY A 266 8.61 5.59 -31.97
C GLY A 266 8.35 6.97 -32.58
N SER A 267 8.56 8.05 -31.84
CA SER A 267 8.30 9.43 -32.26
C SER A 267 9.41 10.36 -31.77
N THR A 268 9.54 11.55 -32.33
CA THR A 268 10.56 12.53 -31.94
C THR A 268 10.03 13.52 -30.90
N ASN A 269 9.22 13.05 -29.95
CA ASN A 269 8.53 13.91 -28.99
C ASN A 269 8.33 13.28 -27.59
N VAL A 270 8.12 14.17 -26.62
CA VAL A 270 7.68 13.85 -25.26
C VAL A 270 6.25 14.34 -25.07
N SER A 271 5.34 13.47 -24.63
CA SER A 271 3.98 13.86 -24.24
C SER A 271 3.96 14.29 -22.78
N VAL A 272 3.30 15.40 -22.47
CA VAL A 272 3.07 15.88 -21.10
C VAL A 272 1.62 15.68 -20.73
N ILE A 273 1.36 14.91 -19.69
CA ILE A 273 0.03 14.61 -19.16
C ILE A 273 -0.19 15.42 -17.88
N ASN A 274 -1.39 15.99 -17.73
CA ASN A 274 -1.88 16.53 -16.47
C ASN A 274 -2.48 15.39 -15.64
N GLY A 275 -1.87 15.10 -14.48
CA GLY A 275 -2.28 14.00 -13.62
C GLY A 275 -3.63 14.17 -12.93
N SER A 276 -4.20 15.37 -12.91
CA SER A 276 -5.52 15.62 -12.32
C SER A 276 -6.65 15.40 -13.32
N THR A 277 -6.42 15.74 -14.59
CA THR A 277 -7.44 15.61 -15.66
C THR A 277 -7.24 14.35 -16.51
N HIS A 278 -6.10 13.68 -16.40
CA HIS A 278 -5.72 12.54 -17.23
C HIS A 278 -5.73 12.86 -18.73
N THR A 279 -5.29 14.05 -19.10
CA THR A 279 -5.22 14.51 -20.49
C THR A 279 -3.81 14.97 -20.86
N ILE A 280 -3.45 14.81 -22.14
CA ILE A 280 -2.25 15.46 -22.69
C ILE A 280 -2.47 16.97 -22.73
N ILE A 281 -1.52 17.72 -22.19
CA ILE A 281 -1.51 19.18 -22.15
C ILE A 281 -0.39 19.80 -22.99
N ALA A 282 0.61 19.01 -23.38
CA ALA A 282 1.65 19.44 -24.30
C ALA A 282 2.29 18.25 -25.02
N SER A 283 2.82 18.52 -26.20
CA SER A 283 3.73 17.62 -26.92
C SER A 283 4.99 18.41 -27.26
N ILE A 284 6.13 17.96 -26.77
CA ILE A 284 7.41 18.67 -26.86
C ILE A 284 8.30 17.90 -27.84
N ALA A 285 8.68 18.53 -28.94
CA ALA A 285 9.65 17.94 -29.86
C ALA A 285 11.02 17.82 -29.17
N VAL A 286 11.68 16.68 -29.32
CA VAL A 286 13.02 16.39 -28.78
C VAL A 286 13.92 15.84 -29.89
N GLY A 287 15.24 15.97 -29.69
CA GLY A 287 16.22 15.49 -30.67
C GLY A 287 16.23 13.97 -30.79
N GLY A 288 16.40 13.48 -32.02
CA GLY A 288 16.67 12.07 -32.35
C GLY A 288 18.12 11.86 -32.74
#